data_AF-A0A358UX99-F1
#
_entry.id   AF-A0A358UX99-F1
#
_cell.length_a   1.000
_cell.length_b   1.000
_cell.length_c   1.000
_cell.angle_alpha   90.00
_cell.angle_beta   90.00
_cell.angle_gamma   90.00
#
_symmetry.space_group_name_H-M   'P 1'
#
loop_
_entity.id
_entity.type
_entity.pdbx_description
1 polymer ?
#
loop_
_entity_poly.entity_id
_entity_poly.type
_entity_poly.pdbx_seq_one_letter_code
_entity_poly.pdbx_strand_id
1 'polypeptide(L)'
;KSELLKVGHHGSKSSSSPEFLKEVMPKIAVISCGTGNTYGHPTPLTLRNLEAIGAKIFRTDLKGTIVAISDGNSFKISSERE
;
A
#
# COMPACT_ATOMS: atom_id res chain seq x y z
N LYS A 1 -15.50 0.30 2.24
CA LYS A 1 -14.55 1.43 2.36
C LYS A 1 -13.56 1.14 3.48
N SER A 2 -12.28 1.49 3.35
CA SER A 2 -11.27 1.25 4.40
C SER A 2 -10.36 2.46 4.63
N GLU A 3 -9.75 2.51 5.82
CA GLU A 3 -8.73 3.53 6.12
C GLU A 3 -7.35 3.11 5.62
N LEU A 4 -7.03 1.82 5.76
CA LEU A 4 -5.76 1.24 5.33
C LEU A 4 -5.99 -0.05 4.55
N LEU A 5 -5.17 -0.26 3.52
CA LEU A 5 -5.04 -1.51 2.78
C LEU A 5 -3.57 -1.95 2.78
N LYS A 6 -3.29 -3.15 3.28
CA LYS A 6 -2.05 -3.85 2.96
C LYS A 6 -2.16 -4.41 1.55
N VAL A 7 -1.36 -3.89 0.63
CA VAL A 7 -1.41 -4.27 -0.79
C VAL A 7 -0.94 -5.71 -0.95
N GLY A 8 -1.74 -6.49 -1.66
CA GLY A 8 -1.45 -7.90 -1.92
C GLY A 8 -0.19 -8.10 -2.76
N HIS A 9 0.51 -9.21 -2.50
CA HIS A 9 1.62 -9.69 -3.33
C HIS A 9 2.66 -8.60 -3.67
N HIS A 10 3.07 -7.80 -2.69
CA HIS A 10 4.11 -6.78 -2.82
C HIS A 10 3.83 -5.71 -3.91
N GLY A 11 2.58 -5.59 -4.37
CA GLY A 11 2.22 -4.70 -5.48
C GLY A 11 2.33 -5.34 -6.86
N SER A 12 2.17 -6.67 -6.96
CA SER A 12 2.02 -7.36 -8.24
C SER A 12 0.81 -6.84 -9.04
N LYS A 13 0.89 -6.94 -10.37
CA LYS A 13 -0.13 -6.45 -11.30
C LYS A 13 -1.49 -7.14 -11.17
N SER A 14 -1.53 -8.35 -10.62
CA SER A 14 -2.75 -9.18 -10.53
C SER A 14 -3.46 -9.11 -9.16
N SER A 15 -2.89 -8.41 -8.17
CA SER A 15 -3.37 -8.48 -6.78
C SER A 15 -4.09 -7.21 -6.31
N SER A 16 -4.33 -6.26 -7.20
CA SER A 16 -5.04 -5.00 -6.89
C SER A 16 -5.75 -4.49 -8.14
N SER A 17 -6.79 -5.22 -8.54
CA SER A 17 -7.60 -4.83 -9.71
C SER A 17 -8.33 -3.51 -9.44
N PRO A 18 -8.62 -2.71 -10.49
CA PRO A 18 -9.36 -1.46 -10.34
C PRO A 18 -10.73 -1.64 -9.64
N GLU A 19 -11.44 -2.74 -9.92
CA GLU A 19 -12.75 -3.04 -9.33
C GLU A 19 -12.64 -3.25 -7.83
N PHE A 20 -11.68 -4.08 -7.39
CA PHE A 20 -11.41 -4.29 -5.98
C PHE A 20 -11.03 -2.98 -5.28
N LEU A 21 -10.14 -2.20 -5.87
CA LEU A 21 -9.68 -0.94 -5.30
C LEU A 21 -10.80 0.11 -5.23
N LYS A 22 -11.75 0.11 -6.17
CA LYS A 22 -12.92 0.99 -6.14
C LYS A 22 -13.89 0.63 -5.02
N GLU A 23 -14.10 -0.66 -4.76
CA GLU A 23 -14.95 -1.12 -3.67
C GLU A 23 -14.31 -0.85 -2.29
N VAL A 24 -13.05 -1.23 -2.12
CA VAL A 24 -12.31 -1.02 -0.87
C VAL A 24 -12.04 0.46 -0.64
N MET A 25 -11.65 1.22 -1.68
CA MET A 25 -11.35 2.66 -1.68
C MET A 25 -10.55 3.06 -0.43
N PRO A 26 -9.34 2.51 -0.24
CA PRO A 26 -8.50 2.81 0.91
C PRO A 26 -8.01 4.26 0.90
N LYS A 27 -7.97 4.91 2.06
CA LYS A 27 -7.25 6.19 2.21
C LYS A 27 -5.73 6.00 2.11
N ILE A 28 -5.22 4.89 2.65
CA ILE A 28 -3.79 4.57 2.69
C ILE A 28 -3.55 3.16 2.13
N ALA A 29 -2.53 3.01 1.29
CA ALA A 29 -2.08 1.73 0.77
C ALA A 29 -0.63 1.45 1.19
N VAL A 30 -0.40 0.35 1.89
CA VAL A 30 0.94 -0.07 2.35
C VAL A 30 1.43 -1.22 1.48
N ILE A 31 2.55 -1.01 0.79
CA ILE A 31 3.22 -1.99 -0.06
C ILE A 31 4.50 -2.46 0.65
N SER A 32 4.49 -3.70 1.11
CA SER A 32 5.73 -4.34 1.59
C SER A 32 6.53 -4.82 0.39
N CYS A 33 7.70 -4.24 0.15
CA CYS A 33 8.64 -4.60 -0.91
C CYS A 33 10.07 -4.24 -0.47
N GLY A 34 11.08 -4.89 -1.04
CA GLY A 34 12.49 -4.68 -0.69
C GLY A 34 13.17 -3.64 -1.58
N THR A 35 14.20 -2.97 -1.05
CA THR A 35 15.10 -2.12 -1.83
C THR A 35 15.80 -2.96 -2.90
N GLY A 36 15.84 -2.48 -4.14
CA GLY A 36 16.47 -3.22 -5.24
C GLY A 36 15.74 -4.52 -5.63
N ASN A 37 14.45 -4.65 -5.29
CA ASN A 37 13.65 -5.83 -5.61
C ASN A 37 13.70 -6.18 -7.10
N THR A 38 14.24 -7.36 -7.42
CA THR A 38 14.41 -7.86 -8.79
C THR A 38 13.15 -8.51 -9.38
N TYR A 39 12.12 -8.78 -8.58
CA TYR A 39 10.83 -9.30 -9.07
C TYR A 39 10.01 -8.25 -9.85
N GLY A 40 10.45 -6.97 -9.85
CA GLY A 40 9.74 -5.88 -10.53
C GLY A 40 8.48 -5.42 -9.79
N HIS A 41 8.45 -5.59 -8.47
CA HIS A 41 7.34 -5.15 -7.61
C HIS A 41 7.75 -4.00 -6.68
N PRO A 42 6.85 -3.03 -6.42
CA PRO A 42 5.51 -2.89 -6.99
C PRO A 42 5.53 -2.56 -8.48
N THR A 43 4.54 -3.06 -9.22
CA THR A 43 4.45 -2.78 -10.66
C THR A 43 3.92 -1.36 -10.92
N PRO A 44 4.31 -0.71 -12.04
CA PRO A 44 3.75 0.59 -12.43
C PRO A 44 2.22 0.59 -12.61
N LEU A 45 1.63 -0.54 -12.99
CA LEU A 45 0.17 -0.67 -13.09
C LEU A 45 -0.48 -0.56 -11.72
N THR A 46 0.04 -1.29 -10.73
CA THR A 46 -0.50 -1.27 -9.36
C THR A 46 -0.38 0.12 -8.72
N LEU A 47 0.76 0.80 -8.90
CA LEU A 47 0.94 2.18 -8.42
C LEU A 47 -0.09 3.13 -9.04
N ARG A 48 -0.26 3.09 -10.37
CA ARG A 48 -1.25 3.91 -11.08
C ARG A 48 -2.68 3.64 -10.62
N ASN A 49 -3.04 2.38 -10.40
CA ASN A 49 -4.39 2.04 -9.93
C ASN A 49 -4.67 2.62 -8.53
N LEU A 50 -3.68 2.57 -7.63
CA LEU A 50 -3.79 3.14 -6.28
C LEU A 50 -3.83 4.67 -6.32
N GLU A 51 -3.01 5.30 -7.16
CA GLU A 51 -3.03 6.75 -7.37
C GLU A 51 -4.37 7.22 -7.96
N ALA A 52 -4.93 6.48 -8.92
CA ALA A 52 -6.18 6.82 -9.59
C ALA A 52 -7.40 6.87 -8.65
N ILE A 53 -7.37 6.12 -7.55
CA ILE A 53 -8.41 6.17 -6.51
C ILE A 53 -8.07 7.15 -5.37
N GLY A 54 -6.94 7.87 -5.46
CA GLY A 54 -6.51 8.85 -4.47
C GLY A 54 -5.88 8.25 -3.21
N ALA A 55 -5.44 6.99 -3.23
CA ALA A 55 -4.83 6.36 -2.06
C ALA A 55 -3.41 6.91 -1.80
N LYS A 56 -3.10 7.25 -0.54
CA LYS A 56 -1.74 7.60 -0.14
C LYS A 56 -0.88 6.34 -0.04
N ILE A 57 0.18 6.26 -0.84
CA ILE A 57 1.02 5.06 -0.93
C ILE A 57 2.19 5.15 0.06
N PHE A 58 2.39 4.09 0.83
CA PHE A 58 3.56 3.86 1.66
C PHE A 58 4.27 2.59 1.20
N ARG A 59 5.60 2.66 1.03
CA ARG A 59 6.41 1.50 0.63
C ARG A 59 7.55 1.28 1.61
N THR A 60 7.78 0.03 2.00
CA THR A 60 8.83 -0.32 2.98
C THR A 60 10.25 -0.11 2.43
N ASP A 61 10.45 -0.23 1.12
CA ASP A 61 11.74 0.04 0.48
C ASP A 61 12.14 1.52 0.52
N LEU A 62 11.14 2.42 0.60
CA LEU A 62 11.38 3.88 0.67
C LEU A 62 11.33 4.42 2.10
N LYS A 63 10.48 3.84 2.96
CA LYS A 63 10.16 4.38 4.28
C LYS A 63 10.60 3.48 5.44
N GLY A 64 11.25 2.35 5.17
CA GLY A 64 11.64 1.38 6.18
C GLY A 64 10.43 0.69 6.82
N THR A 65 10.47 0.53 8.13
CA THR A 65 9.39 -0.06 8.91
C THR A 65 8.19 0.86 8.93
N ILE A 66 7.01 0.33 8.60
CA ILE A 66 5.75 1.06 8.65
C ILE A 66 4.91 0.46 9.78
N VAL A 67 4.55 1.27 10.76
CA VAL A 67 3.77 0.85 11.93
C VAL A 67 2.39 1.47 11.85
N ALA A 68 1.38 0.61 11.96
CA ALA A 68 -0.03 0.97 11.90
C ALA A 68 -0.71 0.43 13.16
N ILE A 69 -1.22 1.33 14.00
CA ILE A 69 -1.85 0.99 15.30
C ILE A 69 -3.30 1.45 15.25
N SER A 70 -4.21 0.55 15.60
CA SER A 70 -5.63 0.86 15.77
C SER A 70 -6.10 0.39 17.13
N ASP A 71 -6.99 1.17 17.74
CA ASP A 71 -7.73 0.81 18.95
C ASP A 71 -9.18 0.36 18.64
N GLY A 72 -9.52 0.20 17.36
CA GLY A 72 -10.88 -0.09 16.89
C GLY A 72 -11.76 1.14 16.60
N ASN A 73 -11.37 2.33 17.08
CA ASN A 73 -12.07 3.60 16.85
C ASN A 73 -11.20 4.62 16.10
N SER A 74 -9.91 4.61 16.37
CA SER A 74 -8.90 5.49 15.82
C SER A 74 -7.77 4.69 15.17
N PHE A 75 -7.05 5.36 14.28
CA PHE A 75 -5.95 4.79 13.52
C PHE A 75 -4.77 5.76 13.49
N LYS A 76 -3.56 5.25 13.80
CA LYS A 76 -2.30 5.99 13.70
C LYS A 76 -1.33 5.23 12.81
N ILE A 77 -0.61 5.95 11.96
CA ILE A 77 0.45 5.40 11.11
C ILE A 77 1.73 6.21 11.26
N SER A 78 2.85 5.52 11.39
CA SER A 78 4.19 6.09 11.41
C SER A 78 5.13 5.25 10.53
N SER A 79 6.29 5.81 10.21
CA SER A 79 7.34 5.09 9.51
C SER A 79 8.70 5.44 10.09
N GLU A 80 9.57 4.44 10.19
CA GLU A 80 10.92 4.54 10.72
C GLU A 80 11.90 3.92 9.72
N ARG A 81 12.99 4.63 9.45
CA ARG A 81 14.05 4.19 8.56
C ARG A 81 15.38 4.39 9.29
N GLU A 82 16.13 3.30 9.44
CA GLU A 82 17.52 3.32 9.90
C GLU A 82 18.45 4.02 8.90
#